data_AF-A0AAV6B7V0-F1
#
_entry.id   AF-A0AAV6B7V0-F1
#
_cell.length_a   1.000
_cell.length_b   1.000
_cell.length_c   1.000
_cell.angle_alpha   90.00
_cell.angle_beta   90.00
_cell.angle_gamma   90.00
#
_symmetry.space_group_name_H-M   'P 1'
#
loop_
_entity.id
_entity.type
_entity.pdbx_description
1 polymer ?
#
loop_
_entity_poly.entity_id
_entity_poly.type
_entity_poly.pdbx_seq_one_letter_code
_entity_poly.pdbx_strand_id
1 'polypeptide(L)'
;GDNYARFLIDELFPLIEKTHGVKLSKSANDGSIGGASSGAICAWTAAWERPDRFRRVFSSIGTYVGLRGGNDYPTLVRKVEPKPIRIFMQDGENDLNIYGGDWWMANQEMQRALVFAGYDVKHAWGTGAHDGNQSTQVFPEAMRWLWRDYPAEIRANAEKKSRQNVNQVVDTAIPWELVGEGYRFTEGPAVNAKGEVFFNDVGAAKTFKVGLDGKLTEFLADSKKGDGQAFGPDGKLYANAGQQVLAWDESGKSTVVAEGFRGNDLVVLNNGSIYATEPGWDGTSPSKLWLIKNGEKKVVDTGLRFSNGITVSPDQTLLYVADSRSHWIYSYQIQPDGTLKHKQKYYWMHVPDTADDSGADGMRVDRDGRLYVATRMGIQFCDQAGRVNGIIPTPNGKVANIAFGGENFDTLYACAGDKVFKRKVKVKGAQAWGAPHRPRPPGL
;
A
#
# COMPACT_ATOMS: atom_id res chain seq x y z
N GLY A 1 -8.72 12.39 -0.85
CA GLY A 1 -9.15 11.51 0.24
C GLY A 1 -10.65 11.40 0.31
N ASP A 2 -11.18 10.60 1.24
CA ASP A 2 -12.58 10.12 1.21
C ASP A 2 -13.60 10.95 2.00
N ASN A 3 -13.20 12.08 2.60
CA ASN A 3 -14.04 12.88 3.49
C ASN A 3 -15.41 13.23 2.89
N TYR A 4 -15.43 13.66 1.62
CA TYR A 4 -16.67 13.97 0.92
C TYR A 4 -17.55 12.73 0.72
N ALA A 5 -16.95 11.58 0.38
CA ALA A 5 -17.67 10.33 0.24
C ALA A 5 -18.30 9.89 1.56
N ARG A 6 -17.56 9.99 2.68
CA ARG A 6 -18.07 9.68 4.03
C ARG A 6 -19.23 10.61 4.41
N PHE A 7 -19.11 11.92 4.18
CA PHE A 7 -20.23 12.84 4.38
C PHE A 7 -21.49 12.42 3.60
N LEU A 8 -21.35 12.06 2.31
CA LEU A 8 -22.48 11.57 1.52
C LEU A 8 -23.08 10.28 2.09
N ILE A 9 -22.23 9.31 2.43
CA ILE A 9 -22.62 7.93 2.75
C ILE A 9 -23.13 7.80 4.19
N ASP A 10 -22.46 8.44 5.13
CA ASP A 10 -22.65 8.25 6.57
C ASP A 10 -23.57 9.32 7.18
N GLU A 11 -23.73 10.49 6.53
CA GLU A 11 -24.55 11.59 7.04
C GLU A 11 -25.72 11.93 6.11
N LEU A 12 -25.45 12.28 4.85
CA LEU A 12 -26.48 12.79 3.94
C LEU A 12 -27.49 11.71 3.53
N PHE A 13 -27.03 10.53 3.12
CA PHE A 13 -27.92 9.45 2.70
C PHE A 13 -28.86 8.99 3.83
N PRO A 14 -28.38 8.71 5.06
CA PRO A 14 -29.27 8.43 6.19
C PRO A 14 -30.28 9.56 6.47
N LEU A 15 -29.86 10.82 6.34
CA LEU A 15 -30.76 11.96 6.51
C LEU A 15 -31.86 11.99 5.44
N ILE A 16 -31.53 11.73 4.17
CA ILE A 16 -32.51 11.64 3.07
C ILE A 16 -33.49 10.49 3.31
N GLU A 17 -32.99 9.30 3.66
CA GLU A 17 -33.82 8.13 3.96
C GLU A 17 -34.83 8.45 5.08
N LYS A 18 -34.35 9.10 6.16
CA LYS A 18 -35.19 9.53 7.29
C LYS A 18 -36.21 10.61 6.90
N THR A 19 -35.77 11.63 6.16
CA THR A 19 -36.60 12.82 5.87
C THR A 19 -37.70 12.52 4.85
N HIS A 20 -37.41 11.66 3.86
CA HIS A 20 -38.32 11.38 2.76
C HIS A 20 -38.95 9.99 2.82
N GLY A 21 -38.60 9.17 3.82
CA GLY A 21 -39.13 7.80 3.97
C GLY A 21 -38.72 6.85 2.84
N VAL A 22 -37.63 7.15 2.13
CA VAL A 22 -37.08 6.33 1.04
C VAL A 22 -36.01 5.38 1.56
N LYS A 23 -35.75 4.30 0.83
CA LYS A 23 -34.60 3.42 1.06
C LYS A 23 -33.67 3.52 -0.14
N LEU A 24 -32.47 4.05 0.09
CA LEU A 24 -31.45 4.17 -0.94
C LEU A 24 -30.74 2.83 -1.08
N SER A 25 -30.46 2.44 -2.34
CA SER A 25 -29.72 1.20 -2.60
C SER A 25 -28.35 1.24 -1.90
N LYS A 26 -27.99 0.09 -1.32
CA LYS A 26 -26.66 -0.14 -0.75
C LYS A 26 -25.74 -0.85 -1.76
N SER A 27 -26.27 -1.25 -2.93
CA SER A 27 -25.49 -1.85 -4.00
C SER A 27 -24.62 -0.78 -4.68
N ALA A 28 -23.32 -1.04 -4.76
CA ALA A 28 -22.40 -0.24 -5.55
C ALA A 28 -22.83 -0.15 -7.02
N ASN A 29 -23.46 -1.20 -7.55
CA ASN A 29 -23.90 -1.26 -8.94
C ASN A 29 -25.17 -0.43 -9.22
N ASP A 30 -25.79 0.15 -8.21
CA ASP A 30 -26.87 1.15 -8.38
C ASP A 30 -26.35 2.58 -8.16
N GLY A 31 -25.09 2.74 -7.74
CA GLY A 31 -24.50 4.02 -7.41
C GLY A 31 -23.95 4.77 -8.62
N SER A 32 -24.47 5.97 -8.84
CA SER A 32 -23.94 6.96 -9.80
C SER A 32 -23.68 8.28 -9.09
N ILE A 33 -22.61 8.96 -9.48
CA ILE A 33 -22.26 10.30 -9.01
C ILE A 33 -21.73 11.13 -10.18
N GLY A 34 -21.91 12.44 -10.16
CA GLY A 34 -21.38 13.29 -11.22
C GLY A 34 -21.36 14.76 -10.85
N GLY A 35 -20.65 15.54 -11.66
CA GLY A 35 -20.56 16.98 -11.47
C GLY A 35 -19.75 17.66 -12.58
N ALA A 36 -19.69 18.99 -12.48
CA ALA A 36 -18.90 19.86 -13.36
C ALA A 36 -17.80 20.58 -12.58
N SER A 37 -16.67 20.89 -13.21
CA SER A 37 -15.57 21.65 -12.58
C SER A 37 -15.06 20.94 -11.33
N SER A 38 -15.02 21.63 -10.19
CA SER A 38 -14.68 21.00 -8.90
C SER A 38 -15.63 19.86 -8.52
N GLY A 39 -16.90 19.91 -8.96
CA GLY A 39 -17.85 18.82 -8.77
C GLY A 39 -17.47 17.53 -9.52
N ALA A 40 -16.82 17.64 -10.67
CA ALA A 40 -16.35 16.49 -11.45
C ALA A 40 -15.22 15.74 -10.71
N ILE A 41 -14.21 16.47 -10.22
CA ILE A 41 -13.14 15.83 -9.43
C ILE A 41 -13.66 15.31 -8.08
N CYS A 42 -14.63 15.97 -7.44
CA CYS A 42 -15.29 15.43 -6.24
C CYS A 42 -16.04 14.12 -6.54
N ALA A 43 -16.76 14.05 -7.65
CA ALA A 43 -17.46 12.85 -8.10
C ALA A 43 -16.48 11.70 -8.38
N TRP A 44 -15.40 11.99 -9.10
CA TRP A 44 -14.32 11.02 -9.34
C TRP A 44 -13.69 10.54 -8.03
N THR A 45 -13.27 11.46 -7.17
CA THR A 45 -12.65 11.16 -5.87
C THR A 45 -13.56 10.26 -5.04
N ALA A 46 -14.85 10.60 -4.94
CA ALA A 46 -15.80 9.80 -4.14
C ALA A 46 -15.97 8.38 -4.69
N ALA A 47 -16.10 8.22 -6.01
CA ALA A 47 -16.19 6.88 -6.60
C ALA A 47 -14.88 6.10 -6.51
N TRP A 48 -13.74 6.79 -6.67
CA TRP A 48 -12.43 6.17 -6.60
C TRP A 48 -12.12 5.71 -5.18
N GLU A 49 -12.42 6.50 -4.15
CA GLU A 49 -12.20 6.10 -2.75
C GLU A 49 -13.26 5.10 -2.26
N ARG A 50 -14.51 5.20 -2.73
CA ARG A 50 -15.64 4.36 -2.32
C ARG A 50 -16.32 3.65 -3.50
N PRO A 51 -15.60 2.74 -4.20
CA PRO A 51 -16.16 1.95 -5.30
C PRO A 51 -17.18 0.90 -4.83
N ASP A 52 -17.30 0.72 -3.51
CA ASP A 52 -18.36 -0.02 -2.83
C ASP A 52 -19.70 0.74 -2.79
N ARG A 53 -19.71 2.04 -3.13
CA ARG A 53 -20.92 2.86 -3.17
C ARG A 53 -21.18 3.53 -4.51
N PHE A 54 -20.17 3.90 -5.28
CA PHE A 54 -20.35 4.53 -6.58
C PHE A 54 -19.50 3.85 -7.65
N ARG A 55 -20.13 3.35 -8.72
CA ARG A 55 -19.43 2.73 -9.85
C ARG A 55 -19.64 3.44 -11.19
N ARG A 56 -20.51 4.46 -11.24
CA ARG A 56 -20.74 5.29 -12.45
C ARG A 56 -20.41 6.74 -12.16
N VAL A 57 -19.56 7.34 -13.00
CA VAL A 57 -19.09 8.72 -12.83
C VAL A 57 -19.41 9.53 -14.09
N PHE A 58 -20.08 10.66 -13.93
CA PHE A 58 -20.17 11.70 -14.96
C PHE A 58 -19.28 12.88 -14.58
N SER A 59 -18.31 13.22 -15.43
CA SER A 59 -17.31 14.25 -15.19
C SER A 59 -17.29 15.24 -16.34
N SER A 60 -17.79 16.46 -16.15
CA SER A 60 -17.67 17.55 -17.14
C SER A 60 -16.68 18.62 -16.70
N ILE A 61 -15.85 19.14 -17.62
CA ILE A 61 -14.88 20.23 -17.40
C ILE A 61 -14.08 20.03 -16.11
N GLY A 62 -13.56 18.82 -15.88
CA GLY A 62 -13.12 18.39 -14.55
C GLY A 62 -11.84 19.04 -14.06
N THR A 63 -11.81 19.45 -12.79
CA THR A 63 -10.64 20.10 -12.15
C THR A 63 -9.51 19.11 -11.83
N TYR A 64 -8.94 18.45 -12.85
CA TYR A 64 -7.81 17.50 -12.72
C TYR A 64 -6.44 18.19 -12.78
N VAL A 65 -6.38 19.44 -12.35
CA VAL A 65 -5.19 20.31 -12.40
C VAL A 65 -4.61 20.56 -11.00
N GLY A 66 -3.59 21.42 -10.91
CA GLY A 66 -2.87 21.81 -9.70
C GLY A 66 -3.66 22.57 -8.63
N LEU A 67 -4.97 22.36 -8.52
CA LEU A 67 -5.79 22.84 -7.42
C LEU A 67 -5.97 21.72 -6.39
N ARG A 68 -5.27 21.85 -5.25
CA ARG A 68 -5.28 20.86 -4.15
C ARG A 68 -4.94 19.42 -4.60
N GLY A 69 -3.98 19.26 -5.50
CA GLY A 69 -3.46 17.95 -5.92
C GLY A 69 -4.28 17.23 -6.99
N GLY A 70 -5.23 17.89 -7.65
CA GLY A 70 -6.02 17.26 -8.72
C GLY A 70 -5.18 16.68 -9.88
N ASN A 71 -4.03 17.31 -10.15
CA ASN A 71 -3.03 16.87 -11.13
C ASN A 71 -2.33 15.55 -10.77
N ASP A 72 -2.47 15.05 -9.54
CA ASP A 72 -1.83 13.79 -9.14
C ASP A 72 -2.66 12.57 -9.58
N TYR A 73 -3.97 12.74 -9.83
CA TYR A 73 -4.87 11.65 -10.20
C TYR A 73 -4.43 10.89 -11.45
N PRO A 74 -4.05 11.52 -12.57
CA PRO A 74 -3.58 10.77 -13.74
C PRO A 74 -2.38 9.87 -13.42
N THR A 75 -1.47 10.32 -12.55
CA THR A 75 -0.33 9.50 -12.10
C THR A 75 -0.78 8.36 -11.18
N LEU A 76 -1.64 8.64 -10.19
CA LEU A 76 -2.13 7.64 -9.25
C LEU A 76 -2.98 6.58 -9.95
N VAL A 77 -3.84 6.96 -10.88
CA VAL A 77 -4.64 6.04 -11.70
C VAL A 77 -3.76 5.06 -12.48
N ARG A 78 -2.54 5.45 -12.88
CA ARG A 78 -1.60 4.54 -13.55
C ARG A 78 -0.91 3.55 -12.61
N LYS A 79 -0.95 3.79 -11.29
CA LYS A 79 -0.20 3.01 -10.30
C LYS A 79 -1.09 2.17 -9.39
N VAL A 80 -2.25 2.69 -9.01
CA VAL A 80 -3.19 1.98 -8.12
C VAL A 80 -3.95 0.91 -8.90
N GLU A 81 -4.09 -0.27 -8.32
CA GLU A 81 -4.92 -1.34 -8.85
C GLU A 81 -6.29 -0.84 -9.37
N PRO A 82 -6.74 -1.24 -10.58
CA PRO A 82 -7.97 -0.74 -11.17
C PRO A 82 -9.18 -1.03 -10.28
N LYS A 83 -10.06 -0.05 -10.17
CA LYS A 83 -11.32 -0.16 -9.42
C LYS A 83 -12.48 -0.40 -10.40
N PRO A 84 -13.58 -1.04 -9.97
CA PRO A 84 -14.73 -1.34 -10.83
C PRO A 84 -15.58 -0.08 -11.13
N ILE A 85 -15.01 0.88 -11.83
CA ILE A 85 -15.62 2.18 -12.12
C ILE A 85 -15.75 2.37 -13.63
N ARG A 86 -16.89 2.91 -14.03
CA ARG A 86 -17.19 3.38 -15.38
C ARG A 86 -17.35 4.90 -15.35
N ILE A 87 -16.72 5.59 -16.30
CA ILE A 87 -16.68 7.06 -16.33
C ILE A 87 -16.97 7.61 -17.72
N PHE A 88 -17.85 8.61 -17.77
CA PHE A 88 -18.07 9.45 -18.94
C PHE A 88 -17.46 10.83 -18.68
N MET A 89 -16.59 11.29 -19.57
CA MET A 89 -15.91 12.57 -19.47
C MET A 89 -16.40 13.56 -20.55
N GLN A 90 -16.45 14.84 -20.23
CA GLN A 90 -16.66 15.90 -21.21
C GLN A 90 -15.73 17.07 -20.89
N ASP A 91 -15.18 17.69 -21.92
CA ASP A 91 -14.41 18.93 -21.83
C ASP A 91 -14.34 19.62 -23.20
N GLY A 92 -13.92 20.89 -23.25
CA GLY A 92 -13.77 21.70 -24.46
C GLY A 92 -12.37 22.30 -24.60
N GLU A 93 -11.89 22.47 -25.84
CA GLU A 93 -10.56 23.00 -26.14
C GLU A 93 -10.32 24.44 -25.63
N ASN A 94 -11.40 25.19 -25.37
CA ASN A 94 -11.35 26.57 -24.88
C ASN A 94 -11.65 26.66 -23.37
N ASP A 95 -11.51 25.56 -22.63
CA ASP A 95 -11.64 25.55 -21.17
C ASP A 95 -10.53 26.38 -20.49
N LEU A 96 -10.58 26.50 -19.15
CA LEU A 96 -9.65 27.29 -18.36
C LEU A 96 -8.20 26.87 -18.57
N ASN A 97 -7.36 27.87 -18.78
CA ASN A 97 -5.91 27.77 -18.65
C ASN A 97 -5.45 28.88 -17.70
N ILE A 98 -5.17 28.50 -16.46
CA ILE A 98 -4.85 29.42 -15.37
C ILE A 98 -3.63 28.92 -14.58
N TYR A 99 -3.26 29.62 -13.50
CA TYR A 99 -2.13 29.26 -12.64
C TYR A 99 -2.17 27.81 -12.09
N GLY A 100 -3.34 27.18 -12.05
CA GLY A 100 -3.51 25.79 -11.66
C GLY A 100 -3.16 24.78 -12.77
N GLY A 101 -3.18 25.18 -14.03
CA GLY A 101 -2.96 24.33 -15.20
C GLY A 101 -3.96 24.58 -16.32
N ASP A 102 -3.84 23.78 -17.36
CA ASP A 102 -4.72 23.74 -18.54
C ASP A 102 -5.76 22.60 -18.36
N TRP A 103 -7.03 22.94 -18.20
CA TRP A 103 -8.10 21.97 -17.91
C TRP A 103 -8.31 21.01 -19.07
N TRP A 104 -8.29 21.52 -20.30
CA TRP A 104 -8.44 20.72 -21.49
C TRP A 104 -7.35 19.64 -21.56
N MET A 105 -6.09 20.03 -21.36
CA MET A 105 -4.98 19.08 -21.33
C MET A 105 -5.06 18.11 -20.15
N ALA A 106 -5.49 18.58 -18.97
CA ALA A 106 -5.61 17.74 -17.78
C ALA A 106 -6.73 16.69 -17.89
N ASN A 107 -7.89 17.04 -18.46
CA ASN A 107 -8.97 16.07 -18.71
C ASN A 107 -8.55 15.03 -19.74
N GLN A 108 -7.79 15.42 -20.77
CA GLN A 108 -7.19 14.46 -21.71
C GLN A 108 -6.18 13.55 -20.99
N GLU A 109 -5.28 14.09 -20.16
CA GLU A 109 -4.31 13.29 -19.43
C GLU A 109 -4.99 12.26 -18.52
N MET A 110 -6.01 12.70 -17.78
CA MET A 110 -6.84 11.84 -16.93
C MET A 110 -7.53 10.74 -17.74
N GLN A 111 -8.13 11.09 -18.89
CA GLN A 111 -8.73 10.11 -19.79
C GLN A 111 -7.71 9.06 -20.27
N ARG A 112 -6.50 9.50 -20.64
CA ARG A 112 -5.43 8.59 -21.10
C ARG A 112 -4.92 7.70 -19.97
N ALA A 113 -4.87 8.21 -18.74
CA ALA A 113 -4.54 7.41 -17.56
C ALA A 113 -5.59 6.33 -17.29
N LEU A 114 -6.88 6.67 -17.40
CA LEU A 114 -7.99 5.72 -17.21
C LEU A 114 -7.97 4.61 -18.27
N VAL A 115 -7.77 4.96 -19.55
CA VAL A 115 -7.62 3.97 -20.64
C VAL A 115 -6.39 3.10 -20.42
N PHE A 116 -5.25 3.70 -20.02
CA PHE A 116 -4.04 2.94 -19.69
C PHE A 116 -4.29 1.93 -18.56
N ALA A 117 -5.08 2.31 -17.55
CA ALA A 117 -5.41 1.47 -16.42
C ALA A 117 -6.57 0.48 -16.69
N GLY A 118 -7.15 0.48 -17.89
CA GLY A 118 -8.20 -0.46 -18.29
C GLY A 118 -9.56 -0.15 -17.66
N TYR A 119 -9.82 1.10 -17.26
CA TYR A 119 -11.16 1.53 -16.86
C TYR A 119 -12.12 1.54 -18.05
N ASP A 120 -13.41 1.47 -17.76
CA ASP A 120 -14.47 1.62 -18.75
C ASP A 120 -14.75 3.12 -18.96
N VAL A 121 -14.27 3.67 -20.07
CA VAL A 121 -14.21 5.12 -20.32
C VAL A 121 -14.88 5.49 -21.64
N LYS A 122 -15.72 6.52 -21.61
CA LYS A 122 -16.15 7.26 -22.81
C LYS A 122 -15.98 8.75 -22.57
N HIS A 123 -15.83 9.50 -23.64
CA HIS A 123 -15.72 10.94 -23.55
C HIS A 123 -16.47 11.64 -24.69
N ALA A 124 -16.78 12.92 -24.49
CA ALA A 124 -17.26 13.85 -25.49
C ALA A 124 -16.40 15.12 -25.44
N TRP A 125 -15.50 15.26 -26.40
CA TRP A 125 -14.66 16.45 -26.52
C TRP A 125 -15.31 17.48 -27.44
N GLY A 126 -15.21 18.74 -27.09
CA GLY A 126 -15.72 19.85 -27.90
C GLY A 126 -14.78 21.04 -27.95
N THR A 127 -15.34 22.19 -28.29
CA THR A 127 -14.63 23.46 -28.40
C THR A 127 -15.17 24.51 -27.43
N GLY A 128 -15.99 24.09 -26.46
CA GLY A 128 -16.63 24.98 -25.48
C GLY A 128 -15.64 25.58 -24.47
N ALA A 129 -16.09 26.63 -23.78
CA ALA A 129 -15.37 27.23 -22.65
C ALA A 129 -15.72 26.51 -21.33
N HIS A 130 -15.29 27.08 -20.19
CA HIS A 130 -15.64 26.59 -18.84
C HIS A 130 -17.12 26.82 -18.49
N ASP A 131 -18.02 26.11 -19.19
CA ASP A 131 -19.46 26.27 -19.04
C ASP A 131 -20.23 24.93 -19.15
N GLY A 132 -21.53 24.99 -18.90
CA GLY A 132 -22.43 23.83 -18.92
C GLY A 132 -23.07 23.53 -20.28
N ASN A 133 -22.74 24.26 -21.34
CA ASN A 133 -23.50 24.21 -22.59
C ASN A 133 -23.38 22.85 -23.27
N GLN A 134 -22.15 22.37 -23.48
CA GLN A 134 -21.92 21.07 -24.10
C GLN A 134 -22.28 19.92 -23.15
N SER A 135 -21.93 20.03 -21.87
CA SER A 135 -22.24 18.98 -20.87
C SER A 135 -23.74 18.69 -20.79
N THR A 136 -24.58 19.73 -20.86
CA THR A 136 -26.04 19.59 -20.91
C THR A 136 -26.51 18.87 -22.18
N GLN A 137 -25.92 19.18 -23.33
CA GLN A 137 -26.27 18.53 -24.61
C GLN A 137 -25.94 17.04 -24.62
N VAL A 138 -24.79 16.66 -24.05
CA VAL A 138 -24.33 15.25 -24.04
C VAL A 138 -24.88 14.44 -22.88
N PHE A 139 -25.47 15.07 -21.86
CA PHE A 139 -25.94 14.39 -20.65
C PHE A 139 -26.89 13.21 -20.91
N PRO A 140 -27.91 13.31 -21.80
CA PRO A 140 -28.78 12.17 -22.09
C PRO A 140 -28.04 10.97 -22.70
N GLU A 141 -27.04 11.22 -23.56
CA GLU A 141 -26.19 10.16 -24.11
C GLU A 141 -25.28 9.56 -23.03
N ALA A 142 -24.67 10.42 -22.22
CA ALA A 142 -23.80 10.01 -21.12
C ALA A 142 -24.53 9.09 -20.13
N MET A 143 -25.77 9.42 -19.77
CA MET A 143 -26.58 8.58 -18.88
C MET A 143 -26.90 7.22 -19.51
N ARG A 144 -27.34 7.18 -20.78
CA ARG A 144 -27.57 5.90 -21.47
C ARG A 144 -26.31 5.04 -21.52
N TRP A 145 -25.15 5.65 -21.74
CA TRP A 145 -23.88 4.93 -21.81
C TRP A 145 -23.36 4.46 -20.44
N LEU A 146 -23.50 5.28 -19.39
CA LEU A 146 -23.11 4.88 -18.02
C LEU A 146 -23.94 3.70 -17.52
N TRP A 147 -25.22 3.70 -17.85
CA TRP A 147 -26.18 2.67 -17.45
C TRP A 147 -26.34 1.52 -18.46
N ARG A 148 -25.52 1.48 -19.51
CA ARG A 148 -25.56 0.39 -20.48
C ARG A 148 -25.32 -0.96 -19.79
N ASP A 149 -26.01 -1.97 -20.30
CA ASP A 149 -25.95 -3.36 -19.84
C ASP A 149 -26.44 -3.59 -18.39
N TYR A 150 -27.06 -2.59 -17.75
CA TYR A 150 -27.69 -2.78 -16.44
C TYR A 150 -28.75 -3.89 -16.51
N PRO A 151 -28.80 -4.85 -15.57
CA PRO A 151 -28.17 -4.85 -14.24
C PRO A 151 -26.79 -5.51 -14.12
N ALA A 152 -26.07 -5.79 -15.22
CA ALA A 152 -24.73 -6.37 -15.15
C ALA A 152 -23.78 -5.50 -14.31
N GLU A 153 -22.91 -6.15 -13.53
CA GLU A 153 -21.94 -5.46 -12.68
C GLU A 153 -20.77 -4.91 -13.50
N ILE A 154 -20.37 -3.67 -13.18
CA ILE A 154 -19.10 -3.11 -13.65
C ILE A 154 -17.98 -3.85 -12.91
N ARG A 155 -17.03 -4.42 -13.68
CA ARG A 155 -15.85 -5.14 -13.18
C ARG A 155 -14.58 -4.36 -13.49
N ALA A 156 -13.62 -4.37 -12.57
CA ALA A 156 -12.32 -3.77 -12.77
C ALA A 156 -11.57 -4.46 -13.94
N ASN A 157 -11.01 -3.67 -14.86
CA ASN A 157 -10.22 -4.18 -16.00
C ASN A 157 -10.94 -5.32 -16.78
N ALA A 158 -12.26 -5.17 -17.00
CA ALA A 158 -13.09 -6.23 -17.60
C ALA A 158 -12.58 -6.74 -18.96
N GLU A 159 -12.03 -5.85 -19.78
CA GLU A 159 -11.48 -6.17 -21.10
C GLU A 159 -10.02 -6.66 -21.07
N LYS A 160 -9.41 -6.76 -19.88
CA LYS A 160 -8.00 -7.16 -19.68
C LYS A 160 -7.00 -6.30 -20.48
N LYS A 161 -7.30 -5.01 -20.63
CA LYS A 161 -6.49 -4.04 -21.40
C LYS A 161 -5.56 -3.18 -20.53
N SER A 162 -5.66 -3.27 -19.21
CA SER A 162 -4.79 -2.52 -18.29
C SER A 162 -3.31 -2.81 -18.55
N ARG A 163 -2.53 -1.73 -18.67
CA ARG A 163 -1.07 -1.75 -18.89
C ARG A 163 -0.29 -1.45 -17.61
N GLN A 164 -0.95 -1.41 -16.45
CA GLN A 164 -0.31 -1.09 -15.19
C GLN A 164 0.63 -2.21 -14.74
N ASN A 165 1.74 -1.82 -14.11
CA ASN A 165 2.71 -2.78 -13.57
C ASN A 165 2.14 -3.64 -12.44
N VAL A 166 1.06 -3.19 -11.77
CA VAL A 166 0.39 -3.97 -10.71
C VAL A 166 -0.05 -5.35 -11.23
N ASN A 167 -0.40 -5.47 -12.52
CA ASN A 167 -0.79 -6.74 -13.16
C ASN A 167 0.36 -7.74 -13.28
N GLN A 168 1.62 -7.30 -13.15
CA GLN A 168 2.79 -8.19 -13.09
C GLN A 168 2.93 -8.84 -11.71
N VAL A 169 2.36 -8.22 -10.67
CA VAL A 169 2.47 -8.64 -9.27
C VAL A 169 1.23 -9.38 -8.83
N VAL A 170 0.03 -8.87 -9.15
CA VAL A 170 -1.25 -9.46 -8.71
C VAL A 170 -2.09 -9.87 -9.90
N ASP A 171 -3.00 -10.82 -9.66
CA ASP A 171 -4.19 -10.98 -10.49
C ASP A 171 -5.33 -10.19 -9.84
N THR A 172 -5.84 -9.17 -10.53
CA THR A 172 -6.89 -8.28 -10.01
C THR A 172 -8.23 -9.00 -9.82
N ALA A 173 -8.38 -10.21 -10.37
CA ALA A 173 -9.53 -11.07 -10.13
C ALA A 173 -9.44 -11.84 -8.80
N ILE A 174 -8.24 -11.98 -8.21
CA ILE A 174 -8.04 -12.67 -6.93
C ILE A 174 -8.13 -11.62 -5.81
N PRO A 175 -9.15 -11.66 -4.92
CA PRO A 175 -9.30 -10.70 -3.85
C PRO A 175 -8.34 -10.98 -2.68
N TRP A 176 -8.32 -10.06 -1.72
CA TRP A 176 -7.78 -10.34 -0.39
C TRP A 176 -8.72 -11.29 0.38
N GLU A 177 -8.14 -12.20 1.14
CA GLU A 177 -8.82 -13.13 2.04
C GLU A 177 -8.50 -12.77 3.49
N LEU A 178 -9.51 -12.77 4.36
CA LEU A 178 -9.32 -12.61 5.80
C LEU A 178 -8.66 -13.86 6.38
N VAL A 179 -7.57 -13.68 7.13
CA VAL A 179 -6.89 -14.75 7.87
C VAL A 179 -7.41 -14.80 9.31
N GLY A 180 -7.58 -13.63 9.94
CA GLY A 180 -8.13 -13.50 11.28
C GLY A 180 -8.35 -12.04 11.66
N GLU A 181 -9.14 -11.81 12.70
CA GLU A 181 -9.51 -10.49 13.20
C GLU A 181 -9.72 -10.49 14.72
N GLY A 182 -9.92 -9.30 15.31
CA GLY A 182 -10.14 -9.12 16.74
C GLY A 182 -8.87 -8.90 17.55
N TYR A 183 -7.75 -8.59 16.88
CA TYR A 183 -6.47 -8.27 17.52
C TYR A 183 -6.43 -6.83 18.03
N ARG A 184 -5.50 -6.52 18.93
CA ARG A 184 -5.28 -5.14 19.37
C ARG A 184 -4.43 -4.36 18.38
N PHE A 185 -3.33 -4.95 17.92
CA PHE A 185 -2.48 -4.37 16.87
C PHE A 185 -1.60 -5.46 16.25
N THR A 186 -1.89 -5.84 15.02
CA THR A 186 -1.13 -6.84 14.27
C THR A 186 0.13 -6.24 13.67
N GLU A 187 1.28 -6.90 13.85
CA GLU A 187 2.59 -6.46 13.37
C GLU A 187 3.52 -7.65 13.10
N GLY A 188 4.68 -7.36 12.51
CA GLY A 188 5.80 -8.28 12.37
C GLY A 188 5.46 -9.61 11.71
N PRO A 189 4.76 -9.67 10.57
CA PRO A 189 4.62 -10.94 9.87
C PRO A 189 6.02 -11.42 9.41
N ALA A 190 6.37 -12.64 9.82
CA ALA A 190 7.61 -13.32 9.48
C ALA A 190 7.31 -14.72 8.96
N VAL A 191 8.13 -15.23 8.05
CA VAL A 191 7.91 -16.53 7.41
C VAL A 191 9.10 -17.45 7.65
N ASN A 192 8.82 -18.70 8.01
CA ASN A 192 9.84 -19.72 8.18
C ASN A 192 10.20 -20.40 6.85
N ALA A 193 11.15 -21.33 6.89
CA ALA A 193 11.61 -22.06 5.70
C ALA A 193 10.54 -22.93 5.01
N LYS A 194 9.47 -23.30 5.73
CA LYS A 194 8.34 -24.06 5.19
C LYS A 194 7.31 -23.17 4.48
N GLY A 195 7.35 -21.85 4.70
CA GLY A 195 6.34 -20.92 4.21
C GLY A 195 5.20 -20.65 5.20
N GLU A 196 5.29 -21.15 6.44
CA GLU A 196 4.35 -20.81 7.53
C GLU A 196 4.60 -19.38 7.99
N VAL A 197 3.54 -18.63 8.29
CA VAL A 197 3.62 -17.21 8.63
C VAL A 197 3.30 -17.01 10.11
N PHE A 198 4.11 -16.20 10.78
CA PHE A 198 3.97 -15.83 12.18
C PHE A 198 3.76 -14.33 12.29
N PHE A 199 2.87 -13.86 13.14
CA PHE A 199 2.65 -12.42 13.35
C PHE A 199 2.35 -12.13 14.82
N ASN A 200 2.65 -10.91 15.26
CA ASN A 200 2.42 -10.46 16.62
C ASN A 200 1.08 -9.74 16.75
N ASP A 201 0.35 -9.99 17.84
CA ASP A 201 -0.59 -9.03 18.40
C ASP A 201 0.13 -8.28 19.53
N VAL A 202 0.73 -7.14 19.19
CA VAL A 202 1.62 -6.38 20.08
C VAL A 202 0.89 -5.96 21.36
N GLY A 203 -0.37 -5.52 21.22
CA GLY A 203 -1.17 -5.05 22.34
C GLY A 203 -1.63 -6.16 23.28
N ALA A 204 -1.69 -7.41 22.80
CA ALA A 204 -2.01 -8.58 23.59
C ALA A 204 -0.77 -9.35 24.07
N ALA A 205 0.43 -8.97 23.61
CA ALA A 205 1.68 -9.69 23.85
C ALA A 205 1.60 -11.16 23.40
N LYS A 206 1.02 -11.43 22.24
CA LYS A 206 0.91 -12.78 21.69
C LYS A 206 1.53 -12.88 20.30
N THR A 207 1.94 -14.09 19.94
CA THR A 207 2.35 -14.41 18.56
C THR A 207 1.48 -15.54 18.05
N PHE A 208 0.98 -15.41 16.83
CA PHE A 208 0.17 -16.42 16.15
C PHE A 208 0.93 -17.00 14.96
N LYS A 209 0.55 -18.22 14.56
CA LYS A 209 1.07 -18.94 13.39
C LYS A 209 -0.07 -19.30 12.45
N VAL A 210 0.15 -19.10 11.15
CA VAL A 210 -0.67 -19.58 10.05
C VAL A 210 0.07 -20.75 9.41
N GLY A 211 -0.50 -21.95 9.54
CA GLY A 211 0.00 -23.17 8.89
C GLY A 211 -0.21 -23.15 7.38
N LEU A 212 0.44 -24.08 6.66
CA LEU A 212 0.24 -24.25 5.21
C LEU A 212 -1.16 -24.74 4.84
N ASP A 213 -1.84 -25.39 5.79
CA ASP A 213 -3.27 -25.75 5.73
C ASP A 213 -4.20 -24.52 5.92
N GLY A 214 -3.62 -23.34 6.16
CA GLY A 214 -4.34 -22.10 6.46
C GLY A 214 -4.82 -22.00 7.92
N LYS A 215 -4.52 -22.98 8.78
CA LYS A 215 -4.97 -22.98 10.17
C LYS A 215 -4.21 -21.93 10.98
N LEU A 216 -4.97 -21.11 11.69
CA LEU A 216 -4.46 -20.11 12.62
C LEU A 216 -4.38 -20.69 14.04
N THR A 217 -3.21 -20.60 14.67
CA THR A 217 -2.97 -21.09 16.04
C THR A 217 -2.15 -20.09 16.84
N GLU A 218 -2.35 -20.01 18.15
CA GLU A 218 -1.43 -19.32 19.03
C GLU A 218 -0.08 -20.06 19.07
N PHE A 219 1.01 -19.32 18.92
CA PHE A 219 2.39 -19.82 19.03
C PHE A 219 3.03 -19.41 20.36
N LEU A 220 2.94 -18.12 20.71
CA LEU A 220 3.41 -17.60 22.00
C LEU A 220 2.26 -16.95 22.76
N ALA A 221 2.01 -17.43 23.98
CA ALA A 221 1.04 -16.83 24.91
C ALA A 221 1.55 -15.53 25.55
N ASP A 222 2.88 -15.36 25.60
CA ASP A 222 3.56 -14.14 26.05
C ASP A 222 4.82 -13.88 25.19
N SER A 223 4.65 -13.09 24.13
CA SER A 223 5.72 -12.64 23.23
C SER A 223 6.55 -11.49 23.81
N LYS A 224 6.31 -11.10 25.07
CA LYS A 224 6.93 -9.94 25.73
C LYS A 224 6.68 -8.63 24.98
N LYS A 225 5.48 -8.49 24.40
CA LYS A 225 5.09 -7.40 23.49
C LYS A 225 6.03 -7.34 22.28
N GLY A 226 6.24 -8.49 21.64
CA GLY A 226 6.98 -8.58 20.39
C GLY A 226 6.37 -7.66 19.33
N ASP A 227 7.21 -6.93 18.61
CA ASP A 227 6.84 -5.98 17.55
C ASP A 227 7.27 -6.54 16.18
N GLY A 228 8.18 -5.90 15.46
CA GLY A 228 8.79 -6.47 14.26
C GLY A 228 9.67 -7.69 14.57
N GLN A 229 9.59 -8.68 13.68
CA GLN A 229 10.27 -9.97 13.81
C GLN A 229 10.67 -10.55 12.46
N ALA A 230 11.67 -11.42 12.47
CA ALA A 230 12.15 -12.15 11.30
C ALA A 230 12.74 -13.51 11.71
N PHE A 231 12.66 -14.49 10.82
CA PHE A 231 13.40 -15.75 11.00
C PHE A 231 14.87 -15.55 10.68
N GLY A 232 15.75 -16.27 11.38
CA GLY A 232 17.17 -16.39 11.07
C GLY A 232 17.50 -17.65 10.27
N PRO A 233 18.74 -17.76 9.74
CA PRO A 233 19.20 -18.93 9.01
C PRO A 233 19.26 -20.20 9.87
N ASP A 234 19.23 -20.06 11.20
CA ASP A 234 19.18 -21.15 12.18
C ASP A 234 17.75 -21.63 12.49
N GLY A 235 16.74 -21.05 11.84
CA GLY A 235 15.33 -21.41 12.02
C GLY A 235 14.66 -20.78 13.23
N LYS A 236 15.36 -19.96 14.03
CA LYS A 236 14.75 -19.24 15.16
C LYS A 236 14.01 -18.00 14.70
N LEU A 237 12.99 -17.61 15.47
CA LEU A 237 12.24 -16.37 15.28
C LEU A 237 12.85 -15.28 16.15
N TYR A 238 13.40 -14.24 15.54
CA TYR A 238 13.99 -13.08 16.22
C TYR A 238 12.97 -11.95 16.28
N ALA A 239 12.77 -11.33 17.43
CA ALA A 239 11.79 -10.26 17.62
C ALA A 239 12.34 -9.13 18.48
N ASN A 240 12.00 -7.88 18.14
CA ASN A 240 12.11 -6.76 19.07
C ASN A 240 11.01 -6.93 20.13
N ALA A 241 11.39 -6.91 21.41
CA ALA A 241 10.45 -7.12 22.52
C ALA A 241 10.82 -6.25 23.72
N GLY A 242 10.13 -5.12 23.91
CA GLY A 242 10.51 -4.15 24.94
C GLY A 242 11.87 -3.50 24.64
N GLN A 243 12.82 -3.59 25.56
CA GLN A 243 14.17 -3.00 25.40
C GLN A 243 15.25 -4.02 24.98
N GLN A 244 14.85 -5.06 24.25
CA GLN A 244 15.72 -6.17 23.88
C GLN A 244 15.30 -6.81 22.56
N VAL A 245 16.22 -7.57 21.98
CA VAL A 245 15.98 -8.52 20.90
C VAL A 245 16.01 -9.94 21.49
N LEU A 246 14.94 -10.70 21.26
CA LEU A 246 14.81 -12.08 21.69
C LEU A 246 14.87 -13.02 20.48
N ALA A 247 15.49 -14.19 20.64
CA ALA A 247 15.38 -15.31 19.70
C ALA A 247 14.54 -16.41 20.34
N TRP A 248 13.50 -16.85 19.64
CA TRP A 248 12.57 -17.90 20.06
C TRP A 248 12.84 -19.17 19.27
N ASP A 249 12.95 -20.30 19.96
CA ASP A 249 12.98 -21.62 19.32
C ASP A 249 11.56 -22.15 19.00
N GLU A 250 11.47 -23.29 18.32
CA GLU A 250 10.19 -23.92 17.95
C GLU A 250 9.32 -24.31 19.15
N SER A 251 9.91 -24.44 20.35
CA SER A 251 9.16 -24.72 21.59
C SER A 251 8.61 -23.47 22.27
N GLY A 252 8.95 -22.29 21.76
CA GLY A 252 8.58 -21.01 22.35
C GLY A 252 9.47 -20.58 23.51
N LYS A 253 10.67 -21.15 23.65
CA LYS A 253 11.66 -20.69 24.62
C LYS A 253 12.50 -19.57 24.02
N SER A 254 12.65 -18.46 24.76
CA SER A 254 13.46 -17.31 24.32
C SER A 254 14.86 -17.29 24.92
N THR A 255 15.78 -16.68 24.17
CA THR A 255 17.11 -16.25 24.63
C THR A 255 17.33 -14.79 24.26
N VAL A 256 17.98 -14.02 25.14
CA VAL A 256 18.35 -12.63 24.87
C VAL A 256 19.52 -12.58 23.87
N VAL A 257 19.35 -11.82 22.80
CA VAL A 257 20.36 -11.64 21.74
C VAL A 257 21.06 -10.29 21.89
N ALA A 258 20.30 -9.25 22.24
CA ALA A 258 20.81 -7.93 22.59
C ALA A 258 19.80 -7.24 23.51
N GLU A 259 20.28 -6.33 24.35
CA GLU A 259 19.45 -5.58 25.31
C GLU A 259 19.82 -4.09 25.31
N GLY A 260 19.06 -3.26 26.02
CA GLY A 260 19.39 -1.84 26.24
C GLY A 260 19.03 -0.89 25.10
N PHE A 261 18.08 -1.25 24.24
CA PHE A 261 17.45 -0.34 23.28
C PHE A 261 16.04 -0.82 22.93
N ARG A 262 15.10 0.10 22.65
CA ARG A 262 13.72 -0.25 22.28
C ARG A 262 13.59 -0.30 20.76
N GLY A 263 13.77 -1.48 20.17
CA GLY A 263 13.60 -1.67 18.73
C GLY A 263 12.14 -1.63 18.26
N ASN A 264 11.93 -1.42 16.96
CA ASN A 264 10.62 -1.52 16.30
C ASN A 264 10.62 -2.67 15.29
N ASP A 265 11.40 -2.59 14.20
CA ASP A 265 11.53 -3.69 13.22
C ASP A 265 12.97 -4.22 13.13
N LEU A 266 13.14 -5.43 12.59
CA LEU A 266 14.44 -6.05 12.38
C LEU A 266 14.48 -6.96 11.14
N VAL A 267 15.68 -7.19 10.63
CA VAL A 267 15.97 -8.17 9.58
C VAL A 267 17.18 -9.01 9.98
N VAL A 268 17.09 -10.33 9.77
CA VAL A 268 18.18 -11.28 9.99
C VAL A 268 18.69 -11.77 8.63
N LEU A 269 19.98 -11.57 8.38
CA LEU A 269 20.63 -11.95 7.12
C LEU A 269 21.05 -13.42 7.13
N ASN A 270 21.38 -13.95 5.96
CA ASN A 270 21.86 -15.32 5.77
C ASN A 270 23.17 -15.62 6.51
N ASN A 271 23.98 -14.59 6.78
CA ASN A 271 25.20 -14.73 7.60
C ASN A 271 24.94 -14.61 9.12
N GLY A 272 23.69 -14.50 9.54
CA GLY A 272 23.28 -14.36 10.95
C GLY A 272 23.40 -12.93 11.52
N SER A 273 23.88 -11.96 10.73
CA SER A 273 23.87 -10.55 11.16
C SER A 273 22.43 -10.04 11.27
N ILE A 274 22.15 -9.24 12.29
CA ILE A 274 20.84 -8.62 12.50
C ILE A 274 20.98 -7.11 12.35
N TYR A 275 20.10 -6.51 11.57
CA TYR A 275 19.88 -5.06 11.62
C TYR A 275 18.55 -4.77 12.28
N ALA A 276 18.51 -3.78 13.17
CA ALA A 276 17.30 -3.38 13.88
C ALA A 276 17.13 -1.86 13.87
N THR A 277 15.88 -1.41 13.80
CA THR A 277 15.52 0.00 13.91
C THR A 277 15.15 0.35 15.35
N GLU A 278 15.67 1.47 15.85
CA GLU A 278 15.22 2.11 17.08
C GLU A 278 14.67 3.50 16.71
N PRO A 279 13.34 3.64 16.58
CA PRO A 279 12.74 4.94 16.34
C PRO A 279 13.01 5.90 17.51
N GLY A 280 12.99 7.20 17.21
CA GLY A 280 12.90 8.26 18.23
C GLY A 280 11.55 8.23 18.94
N TRP A 281 11.35 7.29 19.87
CA TRP A 281 10.05 7.04 20.53
C TRP A 281 9.49 8.23 21.31
N ASP A 282 10.37 9.13 21.78
CA ASP A 282 10.02 10.40 22.44
C ASP A 282 9.56 11.50 21.46
N GLY A 283 9.71 11.26 20.15
CA GLY A 283 9.43 12.21 19.09
C GLY A 283 10.48 13.30 18.88
N THR A 284 11.56 13.30 19.67
CA THR A 284 12.61 14.34 19.66
C THR A 284 14.00 13.78 19.43
N SER A 285 14.30 12.60 19.95
CA SER A 285 15.57 11.91 19.76
C SER A 285 15.71 11.42 18.33
N PRO A 286 16.90 11.52 17.72
CA PRO A 286 17.12 10.94 16.40
C PRO A 286 16.98 9.43 16.47
N SER A 287 16.38 8.86 15.43
CA SER A 287 16.33 7.40 15.30
C SER A 287 17.74 6.82 15.16
N LYS A 288 17.94 5.58 15.60
CA LYS A 288 19.18 4.82 15.46
C LYS A 288 18.96 3.55 14.65
N LEU A 289 20.00 3.11 13.95
CA LEU A 289 20.08 1.79 13.35
C LEU A 289 21.15 0.98 14.06
N TRP A 290 20.81 -0.24 14.45
CA TRP A 290 21.69 -1.17 15.16
C TRP A 290 22.12 -2.30 14.25
N LEU A 291 23.40 -2.67 14.31
CA LEU A 291 23.93 -3.95 13.85
C LEU A 291 24.17 -4.81 15.08
N ILE A 292 23.66 -6.05 15.07
CA ILE A 292 23.98 -7.08 16.06
C ILE A 292 24.66 -8.22 15.32
N LYS A 293 25.90 -8.54 15.71
CA LYS A 293 26.73 -9.54 15.03
C LYS A 293 27.72 -10.13 16.04
N ASN A 294 27.85 -11.46 16.05
CA ASN A 294 28.79 -12.18 16.93
C ASN A 294 28.62 -11.84 18.44
N GLY A 295 27.38 -11.60 18.89
CA GLY A 295 27.09 -11.25 20.29
C GLY A 295 27.35 -9.79 20.66
N GLU A 296 27.82 -8.96 19.72
CA GLU A 296 28.04 -7.53 19.93
C GLU A 296 26.97 -6.69 19.21
N LYS A 297 26.59 -5.55 19.81
CA LYS A 297 25.71 -4.55 19.18
C LYS A 297 26.47 -3.25 18.91
N LYS A 298 26.20 -2.61 17.78
CA LYS A 298 26.81 -1.34 17.35
C LYS A 298 25.78 -0.46 16.65
N VAL A 299 25.77 0.84 16.95
CA VAL A 299 25.02 1.82 16.16
C VAL A 299 25.74 2.04 14.83
N VAL A 300 25.03 1.84 13.71
CA VAL A 300 25.59 1.94 12.34
C VAL A 300 25.06 3.14 11.56
N ASP A 301 23.99 3.80 12.02
CA ASP A 301 23.52 5.08 11.50
C ASP A 301 22.60 5.79 12.52
N THR A 302 22.44 7.11 12.35
CA THR A 302 21.48 7.92 13.09
C THR A 302 20.82 8.99 12.20
N GLY A 303 19.78 9.65 12.72
CA GLY A 303 19.26 10.91 12.15
C GLY A 303 18.07 10.79 11.20
N LEU A 304 17.45 9.61 11.08
CA LEU A 304 16.13 9.47 10.46
C LEU A 304 15.07 10.07 11.39
N ARG A 305 14.00 10.64 10.83
CA ARG A 305 12.93 11.26 11.65
C ARG A 305 12.20 10.20 12.46
N PHE A 306 11.91 9.04 11.86
CA PHE A 306 11.34 7.89 12.54
C PHE A 306 11.70 6.61 11.78
N SER A 307 12.78 5.93 12.17
CA SER A 307 13.14 4.63 11.57
C SER A 307 12.08 3.58 11.93
N ASN A 308 11.69 2.75 10.96
CA ASN A 308 10.63 1.77 11.15
C ASN A 308 10.97 0.48 10.39
N GLY A 309 10.23 0.12 9.33
CA GLY A 309 10.49 -1.08 8.57
C GLY A 309 11.90 -1.13 7.99
N ILE A 310 12.47 -2.34 7.99
CA ILE A 310 13.84 -2.60 7.55
C ILE A 310 13.92 -3.91 6.79
N THR A 311 14.64 -3.91 5.68
CA THR A 311 14.91 -5.13 4.90
C THR A 311 16.19 -4.99 4.09
N VAL A 312 16.58 -6.02 3.37
CA VAL A 312 17.72 -5.99 2.45
C VAL A 312 17.28 -6.26 1.03
N SER A 313 18.06 -5.77 0.07
CA SER A 313 18.03 -6.25 -1.31
C SER A 313 18.16 -7.78 -1.38
N PRO A 314 17.62 -8.46 -2.43
CA PRO A 314 17.69 -9.91 -2.53
C PRO A 314 19.11 -10.49 -2.52
N ASP A 315 20.10 -9.72 -3.01
CA ASP A 315 21.53 -10.10 -2.99
C ASP A 315 22.26 -9.68 -1.69
N GLN A 316 21.53 -9.08 -0.75
CA GLN A 316 22.01 -8.64 0.56
C GLN A 316 23.17 -7.64 0.49
N THR A 317 23.27 -6.87 -0.60
CA THR A 317 24.30 -5.82 -0.77
C THR A 317 23.83 -4.45 -0.30
N LEU A 318 22.52 -4.22 -0.31
CA LEU A 318 21.87 -3.00 0.14
C LEU A 318 20.94 -3.27 1.33
N LEU A 319 20.95 -2.37 2.31
CA LEU A 319 19.97 -2.27 3.39
C LEU A 319 18.97 -1.15 3.05
N TYR A 320 17.68 -1.42 3.22
CA TYR A 320 16.59 -0.47 3.05
C TYR A 320 15.92 -0.18 4.38
N VAL A 321 15.64 1.10 4.66
CA VAL A 321 15.06 1.54 5.93
C VAL A 321 14.00 2.60 5.68
N ALA A 322 12.80 2.40 6.22
CA ALA A 322 11.74 3.40 6.18
C ALA A 322 12.06 4.57 7.12
N ASP A 323 11.82 5.79 6.65
CA ASP A 323 11.65 6.95 7.50
C ASP A 323 10.15 7.32 7.51
N SER A 324 9.39 6.74 8.44
CA SER A 324 7.92 6.75 8.44
C SER A 324 7.30 8.13 8.40
N ARG A 325 7.98 9.13 8.99
CA ARG A 325 7.54 10.53 9.05
C ARG A 325 8.07 11.35 7.86
N SER A 326 8.16 10.70 6.70
CA SER A 326 8.59 11.28 5.43
C SER A 326 8.04 10.48 4.24
N HIS A 327 8.45 10.87 3.03
CA HIS A 327 8.21 10.10 1.80
C HIS A 327 9.28 9.04 1.53
N TRP A 328 10.37 9.02 2.31
CA TRP A 328 11.61 8.38 1.91
C TRP A 328 11.79 6.99 2.52
N ILE A 329 12.21 6.06 1.67
CA ILE A 329 12.97 4.90 2.10
C ILE A 329 14.44 5.15 1.76
N TYR A 330 15.30 4.99 2.77
CA TYR A 330 16.74 5.15 2.63
C TYR A 330 17.37 3.84 2.19
N SER A 331 18.42 3.94 1.37
CA SER A 331 19.29 2.84 0.98
C SER A 331 20.69 3.05 1.54
N TYR A 332 21.35 1.96 1.90
CA TYR A 332 22.73 1.92 2.37
C TYR A 332 23.45 0.75 1.73
N GLN A 333 24.71 0.93 1.36
CA GLN A 333 25.57 -0.19 1.00
C GLN A 333 26.09 -0.88 2.25
N ILE A 334 25.82 -2.18 2.35
CA ILE A 334 26.35 -3.04 3.42
C ILE A 334 27.82 -3.35 3.11
N GLN A 335 28.71 -2.99 4.02
CA GLN A 335 30.14 -3.28 3.94
C GLN A 335 30.45 -4.70 4.45
N PRO A 336 31.61 -5.31 4.10
CA PRO A 336 31.96 -6.65 4.53
C PRO A 336 31.95 -6.88 6.05
N ASP A 337 32.26 -5.84 6.84
CA ASP A 337 32.21 -5.90 8.31
C ASP A 337 30.78 -5.78 8.87
N GLY A 338 29.81 -5.38 8.05
CA GLY A 338 28.41 -5.11 8.40
C GLY A 338 28.11 -3.63 8.62
N THR A 339 29.09 -2.73 8.57
CA THR A 339 28.84 -1.29 8.64
C THR A 339 28.14 -0.79 7.37
N LEU A 340 27.60 0.43 7.44
CA LEU A 340 26.81 1.02 6.36
C LEU A 340 27.56 2.20 5.73
N LYS A 341 27.54 2.29 4.40
CA LYS A 341 28.03 3.46 3.64
C LYS A 341 27.02 3.91 2.60
N HIS A 342 27.28 5.09 2.01
CA HIS A 342 26.49 5.64 0.89
C HIS A 342 24.99 5.77 1.19
N LYS A 343 24.66 6.22 2.41
CA LYS A 343 23.29 6.57 2.79
C LYS A 343 22.65 7.48 1.75
N GLN A 344 21.54 7.05 1.19
CA GLN A 344 20.83 7.78 0.14
C GLN A 344 19.33 7.74 0.35
N LYS A 345 18.68 8.90 0.20
CA LYS A 345 17.23 8.98 -0.05
C LYS A 345 16.94 8.36 -1.41
N TYR A 346 16.40 7.14 -1.42
CA TYR A 346 16.36 6.33 -2.65
C TYR A 346 14.96 6.20 -3.23
N TYR A 347 14.00 5.74 -2.41
CA TYR A 347 12.62 5.56 -2.88
C TYR A 347 11.73 6.70 -2.37
N TRP A 348 10.95 7.31 -3.27
CA TRP A 348 9.98 8.36 -2.95
C TRP A 348 8.54 7.79 -2.99
N MET A 349 7.93 7.58 -1.84
CA MET A 349 6.56 7.07 -1.70
C MET A 349 5.52 8.15 -2.03
N HIS A 350 4.40 7.71 -2.64
CA HIS A 350 3.19 8.51 -2.73
C HIS A 350 2.56 8.69 -1.35
N VAL A 351 1.89 9.81 -1.16
CA VAL A 351 1.24 10.22 0.10
C VAL A 351 -0.19 10.62 -0.23
N PRO A 352 -1.19 10.20 0.57
CA PRO A 352 -2.56 10.68 0.37
C PRO A 352 -2.62 12.18 0.70
N ASP A 353 -3.48 12.92 0.01
CA ASP A 353 -3.74 14.35 0.25
C ASP A 353 -4.20 14.71 1.68
N THR A 354 -4.56 13.71 2.49
CA THR A 354 -4.93 13.82 3.90
C THR A 354 -3.77 13.61 4.87
N ALA A 355 -2.53 13.47 4.39
CA ALA A 355 -1.35 13.24 5.23
C ALA A 355 -0.12 14.01 4.73
N ASP A 356 0.82 14.25 5.64
CA ASP A 356 2.11 14.91 5.34
C ASP A 356 3.26 13.90 5.15
N ASP A 357 2.99 12.60 5.34
CA ASP A 357 3.96 11.52 5.22
C ASP A 357 3.35 10.24 4.66
N SER A 358 4.22 9.33 4.19
CA SER A 358 3.81 8.04 3.65
C SER A 358 3.32 7.07 4.70
N GLY A 359 3.70 7.29 5.97
CA GLY A 359 3.56 6.29 7.01
C GLY A 359 4.24 4.98 6.65
N ALA A 360 5.34 5.02 5.90
CA ALA A 360 6.08 3.83 5.52
C ALA A 360 6.46 3.03 6.76
N ASP A 361 6.08 1.77 6.76
CA ASP A 361 6.21 0.88 7.90
C ASP A 361 6.91 -0.41 7.40
N GLY A 362 6.41 -1.59 7.72
CA GLY A 362 6.98 -2.87 7.31
C GLY A 362 7.19 -3.03 5.81
N MET A 363 8.30 -3.68 5.44
CA MET A 363 8.71 -3.84 4.03
C MET A 363 9.39 -5.17 3.74
N ARG A 364 9.26 -5.64 2.50
CA ARG A 364 9.87 -6.87 1.98
C ARG A 364 10.29 -6.70 0.53
N VAL A 365 11.14 -7.59 0.04
CA VAL A 365 11.57 -7.62 -1.36
C VAL A 365 11.10 -8.89 -2.06
N ASP A 366 10.80 -8.81 -3.36
CA ASP A 366 10.65 -10.01 -4.19
C ASP A 366 11.99 -10.43 -4.82
N ARG A 367 12.01 -11.62 -5.43
CA ARG A 367 13.20 -12.16 -6.11
C ARG A 367 13.59 -11.42 -7.39
N ASP A 368 12.70 -10.59 -7.97
CA ASP A 368 13.03 -9.72 -9.09
C ASP A 368 13.67 -8.38 -8.62
N GLY A 369 13.83 -8.18 -7.31
CA GLY A 369 14.41 -6.97 -6.74
C GLY A 369 13.43 -5.81 -6.56
N ARG A 370 12.11 -6.07 -6.60
CA ARG A 370 11.12 -5.04 -6.25
C ARG A 370 11.02 -4.92 -4.73
N LEU A 371 10.98 -3.68 -4.23
CA LEU A 371 10.71 -3.37 -2.83
C LEU A 371 9.21 -3.16 -2.63
N TYR A 372 8.60 -3.80 -1.64
CA TYR A 372 7.20 -3.66 -1.23
C TYR A 372 7.16 -3.00 0.14
N VAL A 373 6.35 -1.96 0.29
CA VAL A 373 6.30 -1.12 1.48
C VAL A 373 4.84 -0.94 1.92
N ALA A 374 4.54 -1.26 3.17
CA ALA A 374 3.29 -0.88 3.82
C ALA A 374 3.24 0.65 3.99
N THR A 375 2.19 1.30 3.49
CA THR A 375 2.02 2.76 3.55
C THR A 375 0.56 3.13 3.78
N ARG A 376 0.29 4.43 4.02
CA ARG A 376 -1.07 4.98 4.10
C ARG A 376 -1.90 4.81 2.83
N MET A 377 -1.26 4.62 1.68
CA MET A 377 -1.96 4.38 0.39
C MET A 377 -2.18 2.90 0.10
N GLY A 378 -1.85 2.00 1.04
CA GLY A 378 -1.76 0.55 0.83
C GLY A 378 -0.31 0.11 0.62
N ILE A 379 -0.12 -0.99 -0.09
CA ILE A 379 1.21 -1.56 -0.32
C ILE A 379 1.78 -0.98 -1.62
N GLN A 380 2.75 -0.07 -1.51
CA GLN A 380 3.47 0.48 -2.65
C GLN A 380 4.62 -0.45 -3.02
N PHE A 381 4.81 -0.72 -4.31
CA PHE A 381 5.99 -1.45 -4.76
C PHE A 381 6.84 -0.64 -5.74
N CYS A 382 8.14 -0.77 -5.56
CA CYS A 382 9.14 -0.03 -6.31
C CYS A 382 10.02 -0.95 -7.12
N ASP A 383 10.45 -0.50 -8.29
CA ASP A 383 11.51 -1.17 -9.03
C ASP A 383 12.91 -0.87 -8.45
N GLN A 384 13.91 -1.59 -8.96
CA GLN A 384 15.30 -1.47 -8.53
C GLN A 384 15.89 -0.07 -8.73
N ALA A 385 15.27 0.80 -9.56
CA ALA A 385 15.75 2.16 -9.81
C ALA A 385 15.13 3.20 -8.86
N GLY A 386 14.32 2.76 -7.88
CA GLY A 386 13.74 3.65 -6.88
C GLY A 386 12.34 4.19 -7.21
N ARG A 387 11.76 3.80 -8.35
CA ARG A 387 10.48 4.34 -8.83
C ARG A 387 9.34 3.57 -8.20
N VAL A 388 8.24 4.24 -7.81
CA VAL A 388 7.00 3.52 -7.44
C VAL A 388 6.27 3.10 -8.71
N ASN A 389 6.17 1.79 -8.93
CA ASN A 389 5.60 1.18 -10.13
C ASN A 389 4.13 0.79 -9.95
N GLY A 390 3.68 0.57 -8.71
CA GLY A 390 2.28 0.30 -8.43
C GLY A 390 1.93 0.33 -6.95
N ILE A 391 0.62 0.35 -6.68
CA ILE A 391 0.04 0.42 -5.35
C ILE A 391 -1.09 -0.61 -5.27
N ILE A 392 -1.01 -1.50 -4.29
CA ILE A 392 -2.01 -2.52 -4.00
C ILE A 392 -2.83 -2.05 -2.79
N PRO A 393 -4.10 -1.64 -2.97
CA PRO A 393 -4.96 -1.28 -1.85
C PRO A 393 -5.18 -2.47 -0.91
N THR A 394 -5.29 -2.20 0.39
CA THR A 394 -5.70 -3.20 1.39
C THR A 394 -7.18 -3.05 1.75
N PRO A 395 -7.87 -4.13 2.19
CA PRO A 395 -9.32 -4.12 2.34
C PRO A 395 -9.89 -3.06 3.29
N ASN A 396 -9.13 -2.66 4.30
CA ASN A 396 -9.54 -1.66 5.30
C ASN A 396 -8.75 -0.34 5.19
N GLY A 397 -7.97 -0.16 4.12
CA GLY A 397 -7.13 1.02 3.92
C GLY A 397 -5.99 1.18 4.94
N LYS A 398 -5.73 0.16 5.76
CA LYS A 398 -4.66 0.15 6.76
C LYS A 398 -3.73 -1.01 6.47
N VAL A 399 -2.44 -0.78 6.67
CA VAL A 399 -1.41 -1.83 6.65
C VAL A 399 -0.23 -1.33 7.47
N ALA A 400 0.26 -2.18 8.36
CA ALA A 400 1.39 -1.91 9.23
C ALA A 400 2.61 -2.69 8.72
N ASN A 401 2.47 -3.99 8.43
CA ASN A 401 3.60 -4.80 7.97
C ASN A 401 3.17 -5.95 7.05
N ILE A 402 4.12 -6.53 6.30
CA ILE A 402 3.87 -7.51 5.24
C ILE A 402 4.88 -8.66 5.22
N ALA A 403 4.47 -9.83 4.72
CA ALA A 403 5.35 -10.96 4.46
C ALA A 403 4.93 -11.76 3.23
N PHE A 404 5.89 -12.36 2.54
CA PHE A 404 5.64 -13.35 1.50
C PHE A 404 5.67 -14.74 2.10
N GLY A 405 4.51 -15.39 2.23
CA GLY A 405 4.33 -16.73 2.79
C GLY A 405 3.77 -17.75 1.79
N GLY A 406 3.36 -18.89 2.32
CA GLY A 406 3.00 -20.08 1.55
C GLY A 406 4.23 -20.85 1.07
N GLU A 407 4.04 -22.12 0.69
CA GLU A 407 5.12 -23.04 0.29
C GLU A 407 6.05 -22.47 -0.80
N ASN A 408 5.51 -21.60 -1.66
CA ASN A 408 6.22 -20.97 -2.76
C ASN A 408 6.63 -19.51 -2.51
N PHE A 409 6.37 -18.97 -1.31
CA PHE A 409 6.55 -17.55 -0.97
C PHE A 409 5.83 -16.59 -1.93
N ASP A 410 4.68 -17.00 -2.44
CA ASP A 410 3.89 -16.30 -3.46
C ASP A 410 2.49 -15.90 -2.94
N THR A 411 2.36 -15.81 -1.62
CA THR A 411 1.18 -15.29 -0.93
C THR A 411 1.59 -14.11 -0.07
N LEU A 412 1.06 -12.93 -0.37
CA LEU A 412 1.32 -11.73 0.41
C LEU A 412 0.40 -11.69 1.62
N TYR A 413 0.96 -11.71 2.82
CA TYR A 413 0.27 -11.49 4.08
C TYR A 413 0.42 -10.03 4.50
N ALA A 414 -0.64 -9.44 5.03
CA ALA A 414 -0.67 -8.05 5.47
C ALA A 414 -1.29 -7.95 6.86
N CYS A 415 -0.52 -7.41 7.81
CA CYS A 415 -1.01 -7.01 9.13
C CYS A 415 -1.65 -5.63 9.00
N ALA A 416 -2.92 -5.51 9.36
CA ALA A 416 -3.77 -4.38 8.99
C ALA A 416 -4.63 -3.91 10.17
N GLY A 417 -3.99 -3.43 11.24
CA GLY A 417 -4.67 -2.96 12.45
C GLY A 417 -5.10 -4.12 13.35
N ASP A 418 -6.40 -4.38 13.42
CA ASP A 418 -7.01 -5.47 14.21
C ASP A 418 -7.18 -6.77 13.40
N LYS A 419 -6.67 -6.82 12.16
CA LYS A 419 -6.88 -7.91 11.20
C LYS A 419 -5.60 -8.31 10.47
N VAL A 420 -5.57 -9.55 10.01
CA VAL A 420 -4.57 -10.06 9.06
C VAL A 420 -5.28 -10.52 7.79
N PHE A 421 -4.76 -10.10 6.64
CA PHE A 421 -5.23 -10.54 5.33
C PHE A 421 -4.14 -11.29 4.59
N LYS A 422 -4.53 -12.11 3.61
CA LYS A 422 -3.63 -12.72 2.65
C LYS A 422 -4.14 -12.55 1.23
N ARG A 423 -3.25 -12.53 0.25
CA ARG A 423 -3.60 -12.52 -1.17
C ARG A 423 -2.56 -13.24 -1.99
N LYS A 424 -3.01 -14.08 -2.92
CA LYS A 424 -2.11 -14.73 -3.88
C LYS A 424 -1.49 -13.69 -4.82
N VAL A 425 -0.19 -13.80 -5.05
CA VAL A 425 0.55 -12.96 -5.98
C VAL A 425 1.28 -13.81 -7.03
N LYS A 426 1.74 -13.17 -8.10
CA LYS A 426 2.46 -13.79 -9.22
C LYS A 426 3.98 -13.82 -9.02
N VAL A 427 4.48 -13.07 -8.04
CA VAL A 427 5.89 -12.96 -7.68
C VAL A 427 6.22 -13.86 -6.50
N LYS A 428 7.52 -14.12 -6.29
CA LYS A 428 8.02 -14.83 -5.11
C LYS A 428 8.83 -13.89 -4.24
N GLY A 429 8.54 -13.85 -2.94
CA GLY A 429 9.34 -13.12 -1.96
C GLY A 429 10.77 -13.66 -1.87
N ALA A 430 11.73 -12.76 -1.67
CA ALA A 430 13.07 -13.14 -1.24
C ALA A 430 13.14 -13.10 0.30
N GLN A 431 13.86 -14.06 0.88
CA GLN A 431 13.99 -14.21 2.33
C GLN A 431 15.40 -13.81 2.74
N ALA A 432 15.52 -12.85 3.66
CA ALA A 432 16.83 -12.33 4.08
C ALA A 432 17.71 -13.39 4.76
N TRP A 433 17.10 -14.36 5.44
CA TRP A 433 17.80 -15.49 6.05
C TRP A 433 18.24 -16.57 5.04
N GLY A 434 17.72 -16.52 3.80
CA GLY A 434 18.09 -17.45 2.74
C GLY A 434 19.28 -16.96 1.92
N ALA A 435 19.87 -17.85 1.11
CA ALA A 435 21.05 -17.53 0.31
C ALA A 435 20.83 -16.28 -0.59
N PRO A 436 21.82 -15.36 -0.66
CA PRO A 436 21.73 -14.18 -1.51
C PRO A 436 21.37 -14.50 -2.96
N HIS A 437 20.45 -13.72 -3.53
CA HIS A 437 19.97 -13.88 -4.89
C HIS A 437 20.16 -12.58 -5.67
N ARG A 438 21.02 -12.60 -6.70
CA ARG A 438 21.15 -11.45 -7.60
C ARG A 438 19.93 -11.35 -8.51
N PRO A 439 19.10 -10.29 -8.40
CA PRO A 439 17.97 -10.11 -9.30
C PRO A 439 18.48 -9.84 -10.72
N ARG A 440 17.61 -10.06 -11.70
CA ARG A 440 17.91 -9.65 -13.09
C ARG A 440 18.13 -8.14 -13.14
N PRO A 441 19.03 -7.63 -14.00
CA PRO A 441 19.16 -6.20 -14.21
C PRO A 441 17.81 -5.59 -14.58
N PRO A 442 17.52 -4.36 -14.14
CA PRO A 442 16.26 -3.70 -14.47
C PRO A 442 16.12 -3.55 -15.98
N GLY A 443 14.98 -4.01 -16.52
CA GLY A 443 14.55 -3.68 -17.88
C GLY A 443 14.07 -2.22 -17.94
N LEU A 444 14.32 -1.54 -19.06
CA LEU A 444 13.85 -0.17 -19.30
C LEU A 444 12.32 -0.10 -19.45
#